data_AF-A0A2V8LCI6-F1
#
_entry.id   AF-A0A2V8LCI6-F1
#
_cell.length_a   1.000
_cell.length_b   1.000
_cell.length_c   1.000
_cell.angle_alpha   90.00
_cell.angle_beta   90.00
_cell.angle_gamma   90.00
#
_symmetry.space_group_name_H-M   'P 1'
#
loop_
_entity.id
_entity.type
_entity.pdbx_description
1 polymer ?
#
loop_
_entity_poly.entity_id
_entity_poly.type
_entity_poly.pdbx_seq_one_letter_code
_entity_poly.pdbx_strand_id
1 'polypeptide(L)'
;MFCPQCGGESAEGQHYCRSCGTNLKVIGKVVTFADAISKSDGVPTKVKEKIGHVADEVSRAMEKVNSEIARGSGAHRRWSSWRKQKTAEERREKHLTTGTIKFFVGGCLSIFLYFLTHALQLRLPAEVIAAVPFAIDPVVRVFWLIGLIPMLSGLGHIIAGFGIKPERAKEIQSPDASPLRIDVPASHKTRMDPELTIVSRNEPPPSVTDRTTNILDRDQSLRTRETG
;
A
#
# COMPACT_ATOMS: atom_id res chain seq x y z
N MET A 1 15.59 -24.31 15.82
CA MET A 1 15.03 -23.14 16.55
C MET A 1 13.58 -22.92 16.14
N PHE A 2 12.66 -22.55 17.04
CA PHE A 2 11.25 -22.31 16.69
C PHE A 2 10.98 -20.82 16.42
N CYS A 3 10.16 -20.52 15.41
CA CYS A 3 9.72 -19.15 15.14
C CYS A 3 8.61 -18.74 16.13
N PRO A 4 8.74 -17.60 16.84
CA PRO A 4 7.72 -17.20 17.82
C PRO A 4 6.42 -16.69 17.20
N GLN A 5 6.40 -16.39 15.91
CA GLN A 5 5.20 -15.91 15.22
C GLN A 5 4.31 -17.04 14.71
N CYS A 6 4.88 -18.15 14.24
CA CYS A 6 4.12 -19.22 13.61
C CYS A 6 4.40 -20.62 14.20
N GLY A 7 5.31 -20.74 15.17
CA GLY A 7 5.70 -22.03 15.75
C GLY A 7 6.51 -22.95 14.83
N GLY A 8 6.79 -22.52 13.59
CA GLY A 8 7.52 -23.33 12.61
C GLY A 8 8.96 -23.62 13.04
N GLU A 9 9.40 -24.86 12.86
CA GLU A 9 10.78 -25.26 13.09
C GLU A 9 11.69 -24.69 11.99
N SER A 10 12.76 -24.04 12.41
CA SER A 10 13.76 -23.43 11.52
C SER A 10 15.13 -24.02 11.82
N ALA A 11 15.83 -24.42 10.75
CA ALA A 11 17.20 -24.92 10.83
C ALA A 11 18.14 -23.84 11.37
N GLU A 12 19.15 -24.27 12.14
CA GLU A 12 20.13 -23.35 12.71
C GLU A 12 20.93 -22.64 11.61
N GLY A 13 21.05 -21.31 11.73
CA GLY A 13 21.71 -20.46 10.72
C GLY A 13 20.78 -19.75 9.72
N GLN A 14 19.47 -20.05 9.70
CA GLN A 14 18.53 -19.31 8.84
C GLN A 14 18.21 -17.91 9.40
N HIS A 15 18.28 -16.89 8.54
CA HIS A 15 17.97 -15.51 8.92
C HIS A 15 16.48 -15.18 8.95
N TYR A 16 15.65 -15.95 8.25
CA TYR A 16 14.21 -15.74 8.15
C TYR A 16 13.47 -17.07 8.27
N CYS A 17 12.30 -17.03 8.92
CA CYS A 17 11.42 -18.19 8.98
C CYS A 17 10.84 -18.49 7.59
N ARG A 18 10.89 -19.75 7.15
CA ARG A 18 10.32 -20.16 5.86
C ARG A 18 8.79 -20.10 5.81
N SER A 19 8.12 -20.24 6.96
CA SER A 19 6.65 -20.28 7.00
C SER A 19 6.02 -18.89 7.01
N CYS A 20 6.59 -17.92 7.75
CA CYS A 20 6.00 -16.59 7.93
C CYS A 20 6.90 -15.42 7.52
N GLY A 21 8.15 -15.66 7.12
CA GLY A 21 9.08 -14.61 6.69
C GLY A 21 9.68 -13.76 7.82
N THR A 22 9.41 -14.07 9.10
CA THR A 22 9.94 -13.30 10.23
C THR A 22 11.47 -13.42 10.34
N ASN A 23 12.16 -12.30 10.58
CA ASN A 23 13.62 -12.27 10.73
C ASN A 23 14.05 -12.88 12.08
N LEU A 24 14.66 -14.06 12.04
CA LEU A 24 15.11 -14.81 13.20
C LEU A 24 16.44 -14.29 13.76
N LYS A 25 17.20 -13.49 13.01
CA LYS A 25 18.51 -12.95 13.45
C LYS A 25 18.35 -11.94 14.59
N VAL A 26 17.26 -11.17 14.58
CA VAL A 26 16.98 -10.18 15.62
C VAL A 26 16.44 -10.87 16.87
N ILE A 27 15.55 -11.84 16.67
CA ILE A 27 14.88 -12.57 17.76
C ILE A 27 15.87 -13.48 18.49
N GLY A 28 16.79 -14.13 17.76
CA GLY A 28 17.79 -15.01 18.36
C GLY A 28 18.61 -14.34 19.46
N LYS A 29 18.98 -13.06 19.27
CA LYS A 29 19.71 -12.30 20.29
C LYS A 29 18.87 -12.04 21.55
N VAL A 30 17.60 -11.67 21.39
CA VAL A 30 16.72 -11.38 22.52
C VAL A 30 16.40 -12.65 23.30
N VAL A 31 16.18 -13.77 22.62
CA VAL A 31 15.92 -15.07 23.26
C VAL A 31 17.18 -15.57 23.99
N THR A 32 18.38 -15.40 23.42
CA THR A 32 19.62 -15.74 24.14
C THR A 32 19.86 -14.87 25.37
N PHE A 33 19.46 -13.58 25.32
CA PHE A 33 19.53 -12.71 26.50
C PHE A 33 18.50 -13.11 27.56
N ALA A 34 17.27 -13.45 27.15
CA ALA A 34 16.23 -13.91 28.07
C ALA A 34 16.59 -15.25 28.73
N ASP A 35 17.14 -16.21 27.97
CA ASP A 35 17.57 -17.51 28.51
C ASP A 35 18.79 -17.36 29.46
N ALA A 36 19.69 -16.40 29.18
CA ALA A 36 20.77 -16.06 30.11
C ALA A 36 20.26 -15.43 31.41
N ILE A 37 19.18 -14.65 31.37
CA ILE A 37 18.54 -14.06 32.56
C ILE A 37 17.80 -15.17 33.34
N SER A 38 17.07 -16.05 32.65
CA SER A 38 16.31 -17.15 33.29
C SER A 38 17.20 -18.22 33.92
N LYS A 39 18.41 -18.48 33.41
CA LYS A 39 19.38 -19.40 34.04
C LYS A 39 20.20 -18.76 35.16
N SER A 40 20.10 -17.45 35.36
CA SER A 40 20.76 -16.75 36.46
C SER A 40 19.91 -16.77 37.73
N ASP A 41 19.60 -17.96 38.25
CA ASP A 41 18.85 -18.18 39.51
C ASP A 41 19.66 -17.83 40.78
N GLY A 42 20.73 -17.05 40.63
CA GLY A 42 21.61 -16.61 41.70
C GLY A 42 21.88 -15.10 41.68
N VAL A 43 20.93 -14.28 41.23
CA VAL A 43 21.09 -12.82 41.31
C VAL A 43 21.09 -12.41 42.78
N PRO A 44 22.20 -11.86 43.33
CA PRO A 44 22.25 -11.43 44.71
C PRO A 44 21.17 -10.39 44.95
N THR A 45 20.42 -10.55 46.05
CA THR A 45 19.23 -9.74 46.40
C THR A 45 19.48 -8.22 46.35
N LYS A 46 20.72 -7.78 46.54
CA LYS A 46 21.14 -6.37 46.42
C LYS A 46 21.10 -5.79 44.99
N VAL A 47 21.11 -6.62 43.95
CA VAL A 47 21.05 -6.17 42.54
C VAL A 47 19.60 -6.12 42.03
N LYS A 48 18.72 -6.94 42.62
CA LYS A 48 17.28 -6.97 42.28
C LYS A 48 16.60 -5.63 42.54
N GLU A 49 17.01 -4.92 43.59
CA GLU A 49 16.49 -3.59 43.93
C GLU A 49 16.88 -2.52 42.89
N LYS A 50 18.12 -2.59 42.37
CA LYS A 50 18.59 -1.67 41.32
C LYS A 50 17.95 -1.95 39.97
N ILE A 51 17.68 -3.21 39.65
CA ILE A 51 17.00 -3.60 38.41
C ILE A 51 15.54 -3.12 38.43
N GLY A 52 14.86 -3.19 39.58
CA GLY A 52 13.50 -2.64 39.73
C GLY A 52 13.46 -1.14 39.45
N HIS A 53 14.41 -0.37 40.00
CA HIS A 53 14.49 1.07 39.77
C HIS A 53 14.75 1.40 38.29
N VAL A 54 15.62 0.65 37.62
CA VAL A 54 15.91 0.87 36.18
C VAL A 54 14.72 0.45 35.31
N ALA A 55 14.00 -0.62 35.65
CA ALA A 55 12.80 -1.04 34.93
C ALA A 55 11.66 -0.01 35.05
N ASP A 56 11.51 0.62 36.22
CA ASP A 56 10.54 1.70 36.43
C ASP A 56 10.91 2.99 35.69
N GLU A 57 12.20 3.37 35.66
CA GLU A 57 12.67 4.51 34.88
C GLU A 57 12.50 4.28 33.38
N VAL A 58 12.80 3.08 32.89
CA VAL A 58 12.61 2.70 31.48
C VAL A 58 11.12 2.66 31.12
N SER A 59 10.25 2.14 32.01
CA SER A 59 8.80 2.14 31.77
C SER A 59 8.23 3.55 31.68
N ARG A 60 8.64 4.47 32.59
CA ARG A 60 8.22 5.88 32.53
C ARG A 60 8.77 6.60 31.30
N ALA A 61 10.01 6.33 30.90
CA ALA A 61 10.60 6.90 29.70
C ALA A 61 9.89 6.39 28.44
N MET A 62 9.55 5.10 28.40
CA MET A 62 8.89 4.47 27.27
C MET A 62 7.43 4.92 27.12
N GLU A 63 6.70 5.14 28.21
CA GLU A 63 5.37 5.77 28.18
C GLU A 63 5.43 7.21 27.68
N LYS A 64 6.44 7.98 28.09
CA LYS A 64 6.63 9.35 27.62
C LYS A 64 6.87 9.37 26.10
N VAL A 65 7.75 8.50 25.61
CA VAL A 65 8.01 8.34 24.16
C VAL A 65 6.77 7.87 23.42
N ASN A 66 6.02 6.90 23.96
CA ASN A 66 4.78 6.41 23.35
C ASN A 66 3.71 7.52 23.26
N SER A 67 3.61 8.37 24.29
CA SER A 67 2.69 9.50 24.32
C SER A 67 3.07 10.60 23.32
N GLU A 68 4.37 10.84 23.11
CA GLU A 68 4.89 11.78 22.10
C GLU A 68 4.72 11.23 20.68
N ILE A 69 4.88 9.92 20.47
CA ILE A 69 4.60 9.26 19.19
C ILE A 69 3.10 9.30 18.87
N ALA A 70 2.23 9.04 19.85
CA ALA A 70 0.78 9.12 19.68
C ALA A 70 0.33 10.54 19.30
N ARG A 71 0.94 11.59 19.87
CA ARG A 71 0.66 12.98 19.51
C ARG A 71 1.32 13.46 18.21
N GLY A 72 2.54 13.02 17.91
CA GLY A 72 3.31 13.44 16.74
C GLY A 72 2.96 12.71 15.43
N SER A 73 2.39 11.51 15.52
CA SER A 73 2.12 10.65 14.36
C SER A 73 0.96 11.13 13.47
N GLY A 74 0.06 12.00 13.95
CA GLY A 74 -1.04 12.54 13.15
C GLY A 74 -0.61 13.54 12.07
N ALA A 75 0.36 14.42 12.38
CA ALA A 75 0.77 15.49 11.48
C ALA A 75 1.87 15.06 10.48
N HIS A 76 2.85 14.28 10.94
CA HIS A 76 4.01 13.92 10.09
C HIS A 76 3.73 12.77 9.10
N ARG A 77 2.80 11.86 9.43
CA ARG A 77 2.41 10.75 8.53
C ARG A 77 1.63 11.25 7.30
N ARG A 78 0.89 12.36 7.46
CA ARG A 78 0.17 13.01 6.36
C ARG A 78 1.12 13.62 5.33
N TRP A 79 2.29 14.13 5.73
CA TRP A 79 3.26 14.72 4.78
C TRP A 79 4.20 13.70 4.13
N SER A 80 4.64 12.68 4.87
CA SER A 80 5.50 11.60 4.34
C SER A 80 4.83 10.78 3.23
N SER A 81 3.51 10.55 3.32
CA SER A 81 2.76 9.85 2.26
C SER A 81 2.61 10.64 0.95
N TRP A 82 2.81 11.96 0.95
CA TRP A 82 2.77 12.78 -0.27
C TRP A 82 4.03 12.62 -1.14
N ARG A 83 5.10 12.04 -0.60
CA ARG A 83 6.36 11.81 -1.32
C ARG A 83 6.59 10.40 -1.82
N LYS A 84 5.64 9.47 -1.62
CA LYS A 84 5.64 8.26 -2.44
C LYS A 84 5.34 8.72 -3.86
N GLN A 85 6.34 8.64 -4.74
CA GLN A 85 6.20 8.88 -6.17
C GLN A 85 5.09 7.96 -6.66
N LYS A 86 3.88 8.52 -6.75
CA LYS A 86 2.73 7.82 -7.32
C LYS A 86 3.11 7.46 -8.73
N THR A 87 2.94 6.18 -9.08
CA THR A 87 3.16 5.73 -10.45
C THR A 87 2.32 6.59 -11.39
N ALA A 88 2.81 6.80 -12.62
CA ALA A 88 2.08 7.59 -13.61
C ALA A 88 0.66 7.04 -13.84
N GLU A 89 0.46 5.74 -13.62
CA GLU A 89 -0.82 5.04 -13.66
C GLU A 89 -1.76 5.47 -12.52
N GLU A 90 -1.31 5.48 -11.27
CA GLU A 90 -2.13 5.90 -10.12
C GLU A 90 -2.59 7.37 -10.26
N ARG A 91 -1.76 8.21 -10.91
CA ARG A 91 -2.12 9.60 -11.19
C ARG A 91 -3.25 9.71 -12.22
N ARG A 92 -3.25 8.87 -13.27
CA ARG A 92 -4.35 8.82 -14.26
C ARG A 92 -5.65 8.40 -13.60
N GLU A 93 -5.61 7.31 -12.85
CA GLU A 93 -6.79 6.75 -12.20
C GLU A 93 -7.42 7.79 -11.28
N LYS A 94 -6.60 8.52 -10.51
CA LYS A 94 -7.11 9.60 -9.66
C LYS A 94 -7.77 10.73 -10.46
N HIS A 95 -7.20 11.14 -11.60
CA HIS A 95 -7.80 12.18 -12.42
C HIS A 95 -9.10 11.73 -13.09
N LEU A 96 -9.15 10.49 -13.59
CA LEU A 96 -10.35 9.87 -14.16
C LEU A 96 -11.44 9.75 -13.10
N THR A 97 -11.18 9.08 -11.99
CA THR A 97 -12.17 8.89 -10.91
C THR A 97 -12.67 10.22 -10.34
N THR A 98 -11.78 11.17 -10.07
CA THR A 98 -12.18 12.50 -9.59
C THR A 98 -13.01 13.25 -10.63
N GLY A 99 -12.63 13.16 -11.91
CA GLY A 99 -13.37 13.76 -13.02
C GLY A 99 -14.76 13.17 -13.19
N THR A 100 -14.86 11.83 -13.17
CA THR A 100 -16.12 11.09 -13.27
C THR A 100 -17.07 11.41 -12.13
N ILE A 101 -16.58 11.42 -10.88
CA ILE A 101 -17.40 11.77 -9.71
C ILE A 101 -17.95 13.19 -9.85
N LYS A 102 -17.10 14.18 -10.18
CA LYS A 102 -17.53 15.57 -10.36
C LYS A 102 -18.53 15.73 -11.51
N PHE A 103 -18.33 15.01 -12.61
CA PHE A 103 -19.22 15.02 -13.76
C PHE A 103 -20.62 14.51 -13.39
N PHE A 104 -20.71 13.35 -12.73
CA PHE A 104 -22.00 12.80 -12.29
C PHE A 104 -22.68 13.66 -11.23
N VAL A 105 -21.92 14.19 -10.26
CA VAL A 105 -22.48 15.10 -9.25
C VAL A 105 -23.03 16.38 -9.89
N GLY A 106 -22.29 16.98 -10.84
CA GLY A 106 -22.75 18.14 -11.59
C GLY A 106 -23.97 17.84 -12.47
N GLY A 107 -23.97 16.71 -13.15
CA GLY A 107 -25.10 16.26 -13.98
C GLY A 107 -26.37 16.03 -13.16
N CYS A 108 -26.27 15.28 -12.05
CA CYS A 108 -27.39 15.07 -11.14
C CYS A 108 -27.91 16.38 -10.54
N LEU A 109 -27.01 17.29 -10.13
CA LEU A 109 -27.39 18.61 -9.61
C LEU A 109 -28.10 19.45 -10.68
N SER A 110 -27.62 19.43 -11.92
CA SER A 110 -28.21 20.17 -13.04
C SER A 110 -29.62 19.64 -13.36
N ILE A 111 -29.80 18.32 -13.45
CA ILE A 111 -31.10 17.68 -13.67
C ILE A 111 -32.06 17.99 -12.52
N PHE A 112 -31.58 17.89 -11.27
CA PHE A 112 -32.37 18.22 -10.09
C PHE A 112 -32.84 19.69 -10.09
N LEU A 113 -31.93 20.63 -10.36
CA LEU A 113 -32.27 22.06 -10.45
C LEU A 113 -33.26 22.33 -11.58
N TYR A 114 -33.12 21.67 -12.73
CA TYR A 114 -34.08 21.78 -13.84
C TYR A 114 -35.49 21.39 -13.40
N PHE A 115 -35.65 20.22 -12.77
CA PHE A 115 -36.97 19.78 -12.28
C PHE A 115 -37.49 20.67 -11.14
N LEU A 116 -36.62 21.14 -10.24
CA LEU A 116 -37.00 22.02 -9.15
C LEU A 116 -37.51 23.37 -9.67
N THR A 117 -36.83 23.96 -10.67
CA THR A 117 -37.28 25.19 -11.32
C THR A 117 -38.61 24.99 -12.04
N HIS A 118 -38.80 23.86 -12.73
CA HIS A 118 -40.08 23.54 -13.38
C HIS A 118 -41.21 23.35 -12.37
N ALA A 119 -40.94 22.66 -11.25
CA ALA A 119 -41.92 22.45 -10.18
C ALA A 119 -42.30 23.78 -9.50
N LEU A 120 -41.35 24.70 -9.32
CA LEU A 120 -41.60 26.03 -8.80
C LEU A 120 -42.47 26.86 -9.75
N GLN A 121 -42.18 26.85 -11.06
CA GLN A 121 -43.00 27.56 -12.05
C GLN A 121 -44.47 27.12 -12.03
N LEU A 122 -44.73 25.83 -11.78
CA LEU A 122 -46.09 25.29 -11.71
C LEU A 122 -46.84 25.66 -10.42
N ARG A 123 -46.15 26.13 -9.38
CA ARG A 123 -46.72 26.37 -8.05
C ARG A 123 -46.79 27.83 -7.63
N LEU A 124 -46.21 28.77 -8.40
CA LEU A 124 -46.29 30.19 -8.06
C LEU A 124 -47.66 30.77 -8.46
N PRO A 125 -48.46 31.28 -7.50
CA PRO A 125 -49.69 32.01 -7.82
C PRO A 125 -49.36 33.32 -8.55
N ALA A 126 -50.20 33.70 -9.51
CA ALA A 126 -49.99 34.84 -10.41
C ALA A 126 -49.76 36.18 -9.68
N GLU A 127 -50.30 36.31 -8.46
CA GLU A 127 -50.15 37.52 -7.64
C GLU A 127 -48.70 37.77 -7.20
N VAL A 128 -47.94 36.72 -6.92
CA VAL A 128 -46.52 36.83 -6.52
C VAL A 128 -45.65 37.18 -7.73
N ILE A 129 -46.03 36.72 -8.92
CA ILE A 129 -45.32 37.02 -10.17
C ILE A 129 -45.42 38.52 -10.50
N ALA A 130 -46.56 39.15 -10.22
CA ALA A 130 -46.75 40.58 -10.46
C ALA A 130 -45.97 41.49 -9.48
N ALA A 131 -45.69 41.00 -8.26
CA ALA A 131 -44.97 41.77 -7.24
C ALA A 131 -43.44 41.77 -7.46
N VAL A 132 -42.93 40.88 -8.31
CA VAL A 132 -41.51 40.68 -8.52
C VAL A 132 -41.03 41.49 -9.73
N PRO A 133 -40.16 42.49 -9.57
CA PRO A 133 -39.74 43.39 -10.66
C PRO A 133 -38.65 42.79 -11.56
N PHE A 134 -38.21 41.55 -11.33
CA PHE A 134 -37.14 40.91 -12.10
C PHE A 134 -37.68 39.86 -13.06
N ALA A 135 -37.13 39.85 -14.29
CA ALA A 135 -37.44 38.80 -15.26
C ALA A 135 -37.04 37.43 -14.68
N ILE A 136 -37.92 36.45 -14.82
CA ILE A 136 -37.69 35.07 -14.35
C ILE A 136 -36.67 34.36 -15.24
N ASP A 137 -36.65 34.68 -16.54
CA ASP A 137 -35.77 34.05 -17.55
C ASP A 137 -34.27 34.12 -17.18
N PRO A 138 -33.70 35.29 -16.79
CA PRO A 138 -32.33 35.38 -16.30
C PRO A 138 -32.04 34.50 -15.08
N VAL A 139 -32.97 34.42 -14.12
CA VAL A 139 -32.77 33.66 -12.88
C VAL A 139 -32.68 32.17 -13.17
N VAL A 140 -33.54 31.67 -14.07
CA VAL A 140 -33.50 30.28 -14.54
C VAL A 140 -32.16 29.97 -15.22
N ARG A 141 -31.66 30.88 -16.07
CA ARG A 141 -30.35 30.72 -16.72
C ARG A 141 -29.20 30.69 -15.72
N VAL A 142 -29.23 31.54 -14.70
CA VAL A 142 -28.20 31.56 -13.64
C VAL A 142 -28.22 30.26 -12.82
N PHE A 143 -29.40 29.77 -12.45
CA PHE A 143 -29.53 28.47 -11.76
C PHE A 143 -28.98 27.31 -12.60
N TRP A 144 -29.21 27.35 -13.91
CA TRP A 144 -28.69 26.32 -14.81
C TRP A 144 -27.16 26.36 -14.90
N LEU A 145 -26.56 27.56 -14.91
CA LEU A 145 -25.10 27.73 -14.88
C LEU A 145 -24.45 27.14 -13.62
N ILE A 146 -25.13 27.20 -12.45
CA ILE A 146 -24.64 26.60 -11.20
C ILE A 146 -24.44 25.09 -11.35
N GLY A 147 -25.35 24.40 -12.06
CA GLY A 147 -25.20 22.97 -12.37
C GLY A 147 -24.18 22.69 -13.49
N LEU A 148 -24.08 23.58 -14.47
CA LEU A 148 -23.19 23.41 -15.63
C LEU A 148 -21.70 23.52 -15.27
N ILE A 149 -21.33 24.46 -14.39
CA ILE A 149 -19.93 24.70 -13.98
C ILE A 149 -19.24 23.42 -13.44
N PRO A 150 -19.79 22.68 -12.45
CA PRO A 150 -19.16 21.45 -11.96
C PRO A 150 -19.14 20.34 -13.01
N MET A 151 -20.11 20.28 -13.92
CA MET A 151 -20.13 19.33 -15.03
C MET A 151 -18.97 19.59 -16.01
N LEU A 152 -18.76 20.84 -16.42
CA LEU A 152 -17.65 21.25 -17.27
C LEU A 152 -16.28 21.07 -16.58
N SER A 153 -16.20 21.34 -15.27
CA SER A 153 -14.99 21.08 -14.48
C SER A 153 -14.67 19.59 -14.41
N GLY A 154 -15.68 18.73 -14.21
CA GLY A 154 -15.53 17.28 -14.25
C GLY A 154 -15.04 16.79 -15.61
N LEU A 155 -15.63 17.29 -16.70
CA LEU A 155 -15.23 16.96 -18.07
C LEU A 155 -13.77 17.36 -18.35
N GLY A 156 -13.34 18.54 -17.88
CA GLY A 156 -11.95 18.98 -18.00
C GLY A 156 -10.96 18.03 -17.31
N HIS A 157 -11.31 17.50 -16.13
CA HIS A 157 -10.48 16.50 -15.44
C HIS A 157 -10.43 15.16 -16.19
N ILE A 158 -11.53 14.73 -16.80
CA ILE A 158 -11.58 13.51 -17.61
C ILE A 158 -10.66 13.65 -18.84
N ILE A 159 -10.79 14.76 -19.58
CA ILE A 159 -9.94 15.06 -20.76
C ILE A 159 -8.46 15.15 -20.35
N ALA A 160 -8.16 15.81 -19.24
CA ALA A 160 -6.80 15.87 -18.71
C ALA A 160 -6.26 14.49 -18.35
N GLY A 161 -7.09 13.60 -17.79
CA GLY A 161 -6.74 12.21 -17.50
C GLY A 161 -6.39 11.40 -18.75
N PHE A 162 -7.16 11.58 -19.84
CA PHE A 162 -6.88 10.94 -21.13
C PHE A 162 -5.65 11.52 -21.85
N GLY A 163 -5.36 12.81 -21.66
CA GLY A 163 -4.23 13.48 -22.32
C GLY A 163 -2.84 13.05 -21.82
N ILE A 164 -2.75 12.48 -20.61
CA ILE A 164 -1.49 11.89 -20.14
C ILE A 164 -1.25 10.66 -21.04
N LYS A 165 -0.15 10.60 -21.80
CA LYS A 165 0.25 9.37 -22.52
C LYS A 165 0.88 8.39 -21.54
N PRO A 166 0.49 7.10 -21.54
CA PRO A 166 1.09 6.13 -20.62
C PRO A 166 2.57 6.15 -20.97
N GLU A 167 3.36 6.72 -20.07
CA GLU A 167 4.80 6.70 -20.22
C GLU A 167 5.13 5.23 -20.13
N ARG A 168 5.33 4.64 -21.31
CA ARG A 168 5.59 3.22 -21.53
C ARG A 168 6.62 2.89 -20.48
N ALA A 169 6.18 2.14 -19.45
CA ALA A 169 6.99 1.88 -18.26
C ALA A 169 8.36 1.57 -18.81
N LYS A 170 9.31 2.51 -18.62
CA LYS A 170 10.68 2.30 -19.07
C LYS A 170 11.02 1.05 -18.32
N GLU A 171 11.02 -0.05 -19.07
CA GLU A 171 11.29 -1.39 -18.61
C GLU A 171 12.43 -1.18 -17.66
N ILE A 172 12.13 -1.36 -16.36
CA ILE A 172 13.09 -1.09 -15.30
C ILE A 172 14.24 -1.95 -15.77
N GLN A 173 15.26 -1.30 -16.36
CA GLN A 173 16.51 -1.93 -16.70
C GLN A 173 16.93 -2.37 -15.33
N SER A 174 16.62 -3.63 -15.03
CA SER A 174 16.97 -4.27 -13.79
C SER A 174 18.44 -3.97 -13.72
N PRO A 175 18.86 -3.05 -12.82
CA PRO A 175 20.19 -2.46 -12.85
C PRO A 175 21.09 -3.66 -12.97
N ASP A 176 21.82 -3.71 -14.11
CA ASP A 176 22.47 -4.89 -14.64
C ASP A 176 22.70 -5.85 -13.50
N ALA A 177 22.02 -7.00 -13.53
CA ALA A 177 22.33 -8.12 -12.67
C ALA A 177 23.81 -8.38 -12.89
N SER A 178 24.63 -7.63 -12.16
CA SER A 178 26.06 -7.74 -12.10
C SER A 178 26.15 -9.13 -11.55
N PRO A 179 26.49 -10.12 -12.40
CA PRO A 179 26.52 -11.50 -11.94
C PRO A 179 27.37 -11.42 -10.70
N LEU A 180 26.79 -11.82 -9.56
CA LEU A 180 27.50 -11.86 -8.31
C LEU A 180 28.68 -12.77 -8.61
N ARG A 181 29.84 -12.16 -8.90
CA ARG A 181 31.06 -12.85 -9.20
C ARG A 181 31.44 -13.40 -7.84
N ILE A 182 30.93 -14.59 -7.56
CA ILE A 182 31.46 -15.43 -6.51
C ILE A 182 32.86 -15.72 -7.02
N ASP A 183 33.82 -14.92 -6.56
CA ASP A 183 35.23 -15.25 -6.71
C ASP A 183 35.42 -16.55 -5.94
N VAL A 184 35.24 -17.66 -6.65
CA VAL A 184 35.59 -19.00 -6.16
C VAL A 184 37.09 -18.93 -5.92
N PRO A 185 37.57 -19.08 -4.67
CA PRO A 185 38.99 -19.08 -4.40
C PRO A 185 39.61 -20.20 -5.22
N ALA A 186 40.67 -19.85 -5.96
CA ALA A 186 41.42 -20.73 -6.84
C ALA A 186 41.84 -22.02 -6.11
N SER A 187 41.02 -23.06 -6.20
CA SER A 187 41.32 -24.38 -5.68
C SER A 187 41.71 -25.28 -6.85
N HIS A 188 43.01 -25.55 -6.87
CA HIS A 188 43.67 -26.71 -7.47
C HIS A 188 43.36 -27.07 -8.93
N LYS A 189 44.38 -26.84 -9.77
CA LYS A 189 44.61 -27.58 -11.01
C LYS A 189 44.55 -29.08 -10.73
N THR A 190 43.50 -29.74 -11.20
CA THR A 190 43.56 -31.16 -11.54
C THR A 190 43.30 -31.29 -13.03
N ARG A 191 44.37 -31.71 -13.70
CA ARG A 191 44.50 -32.11 -15.10
C ARG A 191 43.69 -33.41 -15.34
N MET A 192 43.29 -33.66 -16.60
CA MET A 192 42.54 -34.79 -17.18
C MET A 192 41.06 -34.40 -17.45
N ASP A 193 40.44 -34.57 -18.63
CA ASP A 193 40.77 -35.16 -19.93
C ASP A 193 39.86 -34.50 -21.01
N PRO A 194 40.23 -34.52 -22.31
CA PRO A 194 39.43 -33.92 -23.37
C PRO A 194 38.71 -35.00 -24.20
N GLU A 195 37.60 -35.56 -23.74
CA GLU A 195 36.73 -36.35 -24.63
C GLU A 195 35.31 -36.54 -24.06
N LEU A 196 34.39 -35.64 -24.42
CA LEU A 196 33.14 -35.96 -25.12
C LEU A 196 32.29 -34.70 -25.20
N THR A 197 32.28 -34.11 -26.39
CA THR A 197 31.37 -33.05 -26.78
C THR A 197 29.98 -33.65 -26.99
N ILE A 198 29.15 -33.69 -25.96
CA ILE A 198 27.70 -33.82 -26.13
C ILE A 198 27.12 -32.42 -26.04
N VAL A 199 26.73 -31.90 -27.21
CA VAL A 199 25.97 -30.67 -27.38
C VAL A 199 24.65 -30.82 -26.64
N SER A 200 24.61 -30.34 -25.40
CA SER A 200 23.35 -30.16 -24.67
C SER A 200 22.63 -28.99 -25.32
N ARG A 201 21.51 -29.27 -25.98
CA ARG A 201 20.59 -28.25 -26.48
C ARG A 201 20.24 -27.31 -25.32
N ASN A 202 20.49 -26.02 -25.52
CA ASN A 202 19.99 -24.95 -24.65
C ASN A 202 18.47 -25.05 -24.57
N GLU A 203 17.99 -25.73 -23.54
CA GLU A 203 16.60 -25.65 -23.12
C GLU A 203 16.46 -24.33 -22.36
N PRO A 204 15.59 -23.41 -22.80
CA PRO A 204 15.40 -22.15 -22.10
C PRO A 204 14.97 -22.45 -20.66
N PRO A 205 15.55 -21.77 -19.65
CA PRO A 205 15.20 -22.01 -18.26
C PRO A 205 13.68 -21.82 -18.09
N PRO A 206 13.00 -22.74 -17.39
CA PRO A 206 11.56 -22.63 -17.18
C PRO A 206 11.26 -21.28 -16.53
N SER A 207 10.40 -20.50 -17.18
CA SER A 207 10.02 -19.17 -16.70
C SER A 207 9.41 -19.28 -15.31
N VAL A 208 10.01 -18.55 -14.36
CA VAL A 208 9.62 -18.50 -12.94
C VAL A 208 8.20 -17.91 -12.74
N THR A 209 7.53 -17.50 -13.82
CA THR A 209 6.16 -16.95 -13.80
C THR A 209 5.08 -18.01 -13.56
N ASP A 210 5.35 -19.30 -13.79
CA ASP A 210 4.27 -20.30 -13.80
C ASP A 210 3.98 -20.92 -12.42
N ARG A 211 4.74 -20.55 -11.37
CA ARG A 211 4.52 -21.09 -10.01
C ARG A 211 3.93 -20.11 -8.99
N THR A 212 3.74 -18.83 -9.33
CA THR A 212 3.20 -17.84 -8.36
C THR A 212 1.70 -17.62 -8.48
N THR A 213 1.05 -18.01 -9.58
CA THR A 213 -0.41 -17.88 -9.73
C THR A 213 -1.19 -18.99 -9.03
N ASN A 214 -0.55 -20.13 -8.72
CA ASN A 214 -1.23 -21.29 -8.11
C ASN A 214 -1.50 -21.13 -6.58
N ILE A 215 -1.06 -20.03 -5.96
CA ILE A 215 -1.31 -19.79 -4.52
C ILE A 215 -2.71 -19.21 -4.29
N LEU A 216 -3.29 -18.49 -5.26
CA LEU A 216 -4.61 -17.87 -5.10
C LEU A 216 -5.77 -18.87 -5.27
N ASP A 217 -5.61 -19.90 -6.11
CA ASP A 217 -6.68 -20.90 -6.33
C ASP A 217 -6.86 -21.83 -5.11
N ARG A 218 -5.81 -22.05 -4.31
CA ARG A 218 -5.89 -22.94 -3.15
C ARG A 218 -6.80 -22.38 -2.04
N ASP A 219 -6.82 -21.06 -1.83
CA ASP A 219 -7.66 -20.42 -0.80
C ASP A 219 -9.15 -20.34 -1.20
N GLN A 220 -9.45 -20.23 -2.50
CA GLN A 220 -10.85 -20.25 -2.95
C GLN A 220 -11.51 -21.62 -2.75
N SER A 221 -10.77 -22.71 -3.01
CA SER A 221 -11.27 -24.08 -2.87
C SER A 221 -11.60 -24.48 -1.43
N LEU A 222 -10.90 -23.89 -0.44
CA LEU A 222 -11.16 -24.15 0.98
C LEU A 222 -12.43 -23.43 1.46
N ARG A 223 -12.70 -22.19 1.01
CA ARG A 223 -13.93 -21.47 1.38
C ARG A 223 -15.20 -22.10 0.83
N THR A 224 -15.15 -22.75 -0.33
CA THR A 224 -16.34 -23.39 -0.92
C THR A 224 -16.75 -24.68 -0.19
N ARG A 225 -15.85 -25.28 0.62
CA ARG A 225 -16.17 -26.48 1.40
C ARG A 225 -16.78 -26.21 2.77
N GLU A 226 -16.69 -24.99 3.29
CA GLU A 226 -17.26 -24.63 4.61
C GLU A 226 -18.72 -24.14 4.53
N THR A 227 -19.29 -24.05 3.33
CA THR A 227 -20.64 -23.50 3.09
C THR A 227 -21.65 -24.51 2.54
N GLY A 228 -21.32 -25.82 2.57
CA GLY A 228 -22.18 -26.92 2.16
C GLY A 228 -22.54 -27.84 3.31
#